data_AF-A0A7I8ECY2-F1
#
_entry.id   AF-A0A7I8ECY2-F1
#
_cell.length_a   1.000
_cell.length_b   1.000
_cell.length_c   1.000
_cell.angle_alpha   90.00
_cell.angle_beta   90.00
_cell.angle_gamma   90.00
#
_symmetry.space_group_name_H-M   'P 1'
#
loop_
_entity.id
_entity.type
_entity.pdbx_description
1 polymer ?
#
loop_
_entity_poly.entity_id
_entity_poly.type
_entity_poly.pdbx_seq_one_letter_code
_entity_poly.pdbx_strand_id
1 'polypeptide(L)'
;MAGTLGTNTFASRVQGGKLKRKNEIRIATLFREAPAPFLNMIVAHERAHLKEKDHNKAFYQLCCHIELDYHQFEFDLRVWLTWREAVEQAPAS
;
A
#
# COMPACT_ATOMS: atom_id res chain seq x y z
N MET A 1 -18.27 -5.90 -3.75
CA MET A 1 -16.95 -5.96 -4.42
C MET A 1 -16.61 -4.56 -4.92
N ALA A 2 -15.93 -3.76 -4.11
CA ALA A 2 -15.42 -2.44 -4.48
C ALA A 2 -13.90 -2.57 -4.65
N GLY A 3 -13.41 -2.32 -5.87
CA GLY A 3 -12.07 -2.63 -6.36
C GLY A 3 -10.96 -1.71 -5.85
N THR A 4 -10.86 -1.58 -4.54
CA THR A 4 -9.68 -1.02 -3.86
C THR A 4 -8.81 -2.21 -3.43
N LEU A 5 -7.50 -2.02 -3.21
CA LEU A 5 -6.78 -2.78 -2.19
C LEU A 5 -7.67 -2.78 -0.93
N GLY A 6 -8.42 -3.86 -0.73
CA GLY A 6 -9.69 -3.83 -0.02
C GLY A 6 -9.51 -3.37 1.42
N THR A 7 -9.92 -2.13 1.73
CA THR A 7 -10.31 -1.63 3.05
C THR A 7 -9.38 -1.84 4.26
N ASN A 8 -8.22 -2.51 4.17
CA ASN A 8 -7.43 -2.91 5.34
C ASN A 8 -5.94 -3.12 5.01
N THR A 9 -5.20 -2.13 4.48
CA THR A 9 -3.74 -2.05 4.76
C THR A 9 -3.13 -0.65 4.65
N PHE A 10 -3.88 0.38 5.03
CA PHE A 10 -3.24 1.56 5.63
C PHE A 10 -3.71 1.62 7.08
N ALA A 11 -3.08 0.81 7.94
CA ALA A 11 -3.13 1.01 9.39
C ALA A 11 -2.33 2.28 9.73
N SER A 12 -2.82 3.43 9.28
CA SER A 12 -2.42 4.75 9.75
C SER A 12 -3.11 4.97 11.08
N ARG A 13 -2.47 4.57 12.17
CA ARG A 13 -2.93 4.94 13.52
C ARG A 13 -2.50 6.38 13.78
N VAL A 14 -3.41 7.34 13.57
CA VAL A 14 -3.19 8.75 13.90
C VAL A 14 -3.47 8.95 15.38
N GLN A 15 -2.42 9.19 16.18
CA GLN A 15 -2.57 9.61 17.57
C GLN A 15 -2.06 11.06 17.71
N GLY A 16 -2.98 12.01 17.93
CA GLY A 16 -2.64 13.36 18.39
C GLY A 16 -2.63 14.47 17.34
N GLY A 17 -3.74 15.23 17.30
CA GLY A 17 -3.92 16.66 17.00
C GLY A 17 -2.92 17.46 16.14
N LYS A 18 -3.48 18.05 15.07
CA LYS A 18 -3.00 19.17 14.21
C LYS A 18 -2.26 18.76 12.92
N LEU A 19 -3.07 18.59 11.87
CA LEU A 19 -2.65 18.37 10.49
C LEU A 19 -2.05 19.67 9.89
N LYS A 20 -0.73 19.89 10.04
CA LYS A 20 0.03 20.69 9.07
C LYS A 20 0.29 19.78 7.87
N ARG A 21 -0.04 20.22 6.64
CA ARG A 21 0.25 19.46 5.41
C ARG A 21 1.76 19.28 5.24
N LYS A 22 2.30 18.19 5.76
CA LYS A 22 3.60 17.61 5.43
C LYS A 22 3.29 16.36 4.60
N ASN A 23 3.73 16.31 3.35
CA ASN A 23 3.57 15.14 2.48
C ASN A 23 4.56 14.05 2.90
N GLU A 24 4.38 13.50 4.09
CA GLU A 24 5.21 12.45 4.66
C GLU A 24 4.63 11.07 4.28
N ILE A 25 5.38 10.27 3.53
CA ILE A 25 5.01 8.88 3.25
C ILE A 25 5.45 8.04 4.46
N ARG A 26 4.49 7.66 5.31
CA ARG A 26 4.74 6.76 6.44
C ARG A 26 4.46 5.32 6.04
N ILE A 27 5.53 4.57 5.80
CA ILE A 27 5.45 3.13 5.58
C ILE A 27 5.39 2.46 6.96
N ALA A 28 4.37 1.64 7.21
CA ALA A 28 4.22 0.94 8.49
C ALA A 28 5.45 0.05 8.76
N THR A 29 5.80 -0.12 10.05
CA THR A 29 6.91 -1.01 10.47
C THR A 29 6.74 -2.45 9.98
N LEU A 30 5.49 -2.85 9.67
CA LEU A 30 5.13 -4.12 9.02
C LEU A 30 5.94 -4.38 7.73
N PHE A 31 6.22 -3.34 6.95
CA PHE A 31 6.97 -3.47 5.69
C PHE A 31 8.48 -3.51 5.87
N ARG A 32 9.00 -3.50 7.11
CA ARG A 32 10.44 -3.64 7.35
C ARG A 32 10.98 -4.99 6.89
N GLU A 33 10.15 -6.02 6.96
CA GLU A 33 10.45 -7.38 6.51
C GLU A 33 9.94 -7.64 5.09
N ALA A 34 9.32 -6.63 4.45
CA ALA A 34 8.81 -6.79 3.11
C ALA A 34 9.95 -6.82 2.08
N PRO A 35 9.83 -7.64 1.02
CA PRO A 35 10.68 -7.52 -0.15
C PRO A 35 10.75 -6.08 -0.67
N ALA A 36 11.96 -5.65 -1.07
CA ALA A 36 12.21 -4.31 -1.59
C ALA A 36 11.25 -3.87 -2.73
N PRO A 37 10.82 -4.75 -3.67
CA PRO A 37 9.87 -4.37 -4.71
C PRO A 37 8.52 -3.83 -4.19
N PHE A 38 8.08 -4.26 -3.00
CA PHE A 38 6.83 -3.77 -2.43
C PHE A 38 6.93 -2.30 -2.01
N LEU A 39 8.11 -1.86 -1.56
CA LEU A 39 8.34 -0.46 -1.22
C LEU A 39 8.26 0.42 -2.46
N ASN A 40 8.79 -0.04 -3.60
CA ASN A 40 8.69 0.69 -4.87
C ASN A 40 7.24 0.84 -5.31
N MET A 41 6.47 -0.25 -5.24
CA MET A 41 5.04 -0.21 -5.56
C MET A 41 4.28 0.75 -4.64
N ILE A 42 4.50 0.69 -3.32
CA ILE A 42 3.88 1.61 -2.35
C ILE A 42 4.23 3.06 -2.67
N VAL A 43 5.51 3.36 -2.96
CA VAL A 43 5.93 4.72 -3.31
C VAL A 43 5.27 5.19 -4.61
N ALA A 44 5.17 4.32 -5.63
CA ALA A 44 4.48 4.63 -6.87
C ALA A 44 2.98 4.94 -6.62
N HIS A 45 2.33 4.13 -5.79
CA HIS A 45 0.92 4.29 -5.38
C HIS A 45 0.68 5.64 -4.69
N GLU A 46 1.47 5.94 -3.65
CA GLU A 46 1.32 7.16 -2.87
C GLU A 46 1.63 8.42 -3.69
N ARG A 47 2.62 8.34 -4.58
CA ARG A 47 2.94 9.44 -5.50
C ARG A 47 1.83 9.66 -6.52
N ALA A 48 1.21 8.60 -7.04
CA ALA A 48 0.06 8.73 -7.92
C ALA A 48 -1.10 9.42 -7.21
N HIS A 49 -1.35 9.12 -5.93
CA HIS A 49 -2.38 9.78 -5.10
C HIS A 49 -2.18 11.28 -4.89
N LEU A 50 -0.97 11.81 -5.09
CA LEU A 50 -0.75 13.25 -5.07
C LEU A 50 -1.44 13.95 -6.24
N LYS A 51 -1.55 13.27 -7.39
CA LYS A 51 -2.11 13.81 -8.64
C LYS A 51 -3.53 13.29 -8.93
N GLU A 52 -3.76 11.99 -8.77
CA GLU A 52 -5.03 11.30 -9.05
C GLU A 52 -5.60 10.75 -7.74
N LYS A 53 -6.78 11.19 -7.31
CA LYS A 53 -7.33 10.83 -5.98
C LYS A 53 -8.05 9.49 -5.94
N ASP A 54 -8.62 9.09 -7.07
CA ASP A 54 -9.41 7.87 -7.18
C ASP A 54 -8.63 6.81 -7.97
N HIS A 55 -8.80 5.52 -7.64
CA HIS A 55 -8.23 4.39 -8.37
C HIS A 55 -8.94 4.17 -9.72
N ASN A 56 -8.90 5.18 -10.58
CA ASN A 56 -9.46 5.16 -11.94
C ASN A 56 -8.37 4.80 -12.98
N LYS A 57 -8.74 4.78 -14.26
CA LYS A 57 -7.80 4.44 -15.34
C LYS A 57 -6.57 5.35 -15.37
N ALA A 58 -6.73 6.65 -15.12
CA ALA A 58 -5.63 7.60 -15.10
C ALA A 58 -4.66 7.35 -13.94
N PHE A 59 -5.19 6.99 -12.76
CA PHE A 59 -4.38 6.58 -11.62
C PHE A 59 -3.50 5.37 -11.93
N TYR A 60 -4.10 4.28 -12.45
CA TYR A 60 -3.33 3.07 -12.76
C TYR A 60 -2.31 3.31 -13.88
N GLN A 61 -2.65 4.12 -14.89
CA GLN A 61 -1.69 4.52 -15.92
C GLN A 61 -0.50 5.31 -15.34
N LEU A 62 -0.76 6.20 -14.38
CA LEU A 62 0.29 6.94 -13.70
C LEU A 62 1.17 6.03 -12.84
N CYS A 63 0.57 5.07 -12.12
CA CYS A 63 1.32 4.07 -11.37
C CYS A 63 2.25 3.25 -12.29
N CYS A 64 1.72 2.72 -13.39
CA CYS A 64 2.51 1.94 -14.36
C CYS A 64 3.59 2.77 -15.08
N HIS A 65 3.43 4.09 -15.12
CA HIS A 65 4.47 4.98 -15.64
C HIS A 65 5.61 5.17 -14.63
N ILE A 66 5.33 5.11 -13.32
CA ILE A 66 6.33 5.27 -12.26
C ILE A 66 7.03 3.94 -11.96
N GLU A 67 6.30 2.83 -12.00
CA GLU A 67 6.79 1.46 -11.75
C GLU A 67 6.21 0.51 -12.81
N LEU A 68 7.07 -0.09 -13.63
CA LEU A 68 6.64 -0.89 -14.78
C LEU A 68 5.92 -2.17 -14.37
N ASP A 69 6.37 -2.79 -13.28
CA ASP A 69 5.80 -4.03 -12.74
C ASP A 69 4.71 -3.76 -11.68
N TYR A 70 4.17 -2.54 -11.64
CA TYR A 70 3.27 -2.07 -10.59
C TYR A 70 2.12 -3.05 -10.29
N HIS A 71 1.45 -3.56 -11.31
CA HIS A 71 0.32 -4.48 -11.12
C HIS A 71 0.75 -5.81 -10.51
N GLN A 72 1.92 -6.32 -10.89
CA GLN A 72 2.45 -7.56 -10.35
C GLN A 72 2.81 -7.37 -8.87
N PHE A 73 3.55 -6.30 -8.55
CA PHE A 73 3.90 -6.00 -7.18
C PHE A 73 2.71 -5.66 -6.29
N GLU A 74 1.66 -5.03 -6.86
CA GLU A 74 0.41 -4.79 -6.16
C GLU A 74 -0.28 -6.11 -5.78
N PHE A 75 -0.37 -7.04 -6.73
CA PHE A 75 -0.92 -8.37 -6.48
C PHE A 75 -0.09 -9.15 -5.46
N ASP A 76 1.22 -9.21 -5.63
CA ASP A 76 2.11 -9.95 -4.73
C ASP A 76 2.07 -9.40 -3.31
N LEU A 77 1.98 -8.07 -3.16
CA LEU A 77 1.81 -7.46 -1.85
C LEU A 77 0.49 -7.89 -1.19
N ARG A 78 -0.62 -7.93 -1.93
CA ARG A 78 -1.91 -8.40 -1.40
C ARG A 78 -1.81 -9.85 -0.91
N VAL A 79 -1.18 -10.71 -1.70
CA VAL A 79 -0.97 -12.12 -1.36
C VAL A 79 -0.10 -12.25 -0.10
N TRP A 80 1.01 -11.51 -0.04
CA TRP A 80 1.91 -11.52 1.11
C TRP A 80 1.22 -11.06 2.41
N LEU A 81 0.42 -9.99 2.34
CA LEU A 81 -0.35 -9.49 3.48
C LEU A 81 -1.40 -10.51 3.95
N THR A 82 -2.12 -11.12 3.01
CA THR A 82 -3.11 -12.17 3.31
C THR A 82 -2.46 -13.36 4.00
N TRP A 83 -1.31 -13.81 3.49
CA TRP A 83 -0.55 -14.90 4.10
C TRP A 83 -0.08 -14.55 5.51
N ARG A 84 0.47 -13.35 5.71
CA ARG A 84 0.90 -12.89 7.04
C ARG A 84 -0.24 -12.86 8.04
N GLU A 85 -1.39 -12.33 7.64
CA GLU A 85 -2.59 -12.29 8.49
C GLU A 85 -3.04 -13.70 8.87
N ALA A 86 -3.04 -14.64 7.91
CA ALA A 86 -3.39 -16.04 8.17
C ALA A 86 -2.40 -16.73 9.13
N VAL A 87 -1.10 -16.42 9.05
CA VAL A 87 -0.08 -16.95 9.96
C VAL A 87 -0.21 -16.35 11.37
N GLU A 88 -0.53 -15.05 11.48
CA GLU A 88 -0.70 -14.39 12.78
C GLU A 88 -1.97 -14.85 13.53
N GLN A 89 -2.99 -15.29 12.79
CA GLN A 89 -4.23 -15.85 13.35
C GLN A 89 -4.15 -17.36 13.64
N ALA A 90 -3.06 -18.03 13.25
CA ALA A 90 -2.87 -19.44 13.56
C ALA A 90 -2.65 -19.63 15.07
N PRO A 91 -3.37 -20.54 15.74
CA PRO A 91 -3.14 -20.81 17.15
C PRO A 91 -1.72 -21.35 17.35
N ALA A 92 -1.02 -20.83 18.37
CA ALA A 92 0.25 -21.41 18.80
C ALA A 92 0.01 -22.86 19.20
N SER A 93 0.63 -23.79 18.46
CA SER A 93 0.65 -25.22 18.73
C SER A 93 1.36 -25.54 20.03
#